data_AF-A0A7W1K9I7-F1
#
_entry.id   AF-A0A7W1K9I7-F1
#
_cell.length_a   1.000
_cell.length_b   1.000
_cell.length_c   1.000
_cell.angle_alpha   90.00
_cell.angle_beta   90.00
_cell.angle_gamma   90.00
#
_symmetry.space_group_name_H-M   'P 1'
#
loop_
_entity.id
_entity.type
_entity.pdbx_description
1 polymer ?
#
loop_
_entity_poly.entity_id
_entity_poly.type
_entity_poly.pdbx_seq_one_letter_code
_entity_poly.pdbx_strand_id
1 'polypeptide(L)'
;MREVTLSYPQTLWLAEGTAPEDLHNEAARYDARDDVLTVNPDFPIYRALLEQQLDEHSSDPEAAAIITEKLRQWWELVLVECIDIAKRLSASPEELARRTSIHTLTAAMSPLSPIAQHLRREVPQQLGRGDRSSGPAPRPPRRTDRRVV
;
A
#
# COMPACT_ATOMS: atom_id res chain seq x y z
N MET A 1 -26.14 25.75 -2.48
CA MET A 1 -25.13 24.76 -2.08
C MET A 1 -24.56 24.17 -3.36
N ARG A 2 -23.26 24.34 -3.63
CA ARG A 2 -22.60 23.64 -4.75
C ARG A 2 -22.31 22.22 -4.27
N GLU A 3 -22.77 21.21 -5.01
CA GLU A 3 -22.26 19.84 -4.84
C GLU A 3 -20.77 19.87 -5.15
N VAL A 4 -19.95 19.56 -4.14
CA VAL A 4 -18.53 19.30 -4.34
C VAL A 4 -18.45 17.84 -4.78
N THR A 5 -18.39 17.60 -6.09
CA THR A 5 -18.04 16.28 -6.60
C THR A 5 -16.58 16.05 -6.23
N LEU A 6 -16.33 15.25 -5.19
CA LEU A 6 -14.99 14.85 -4.76
C LEU A 6 -14.41 13.92 -5.83
N SER A 7 -13.62 14.49 -6.74
CA SER A 7 -12.82 13.73 -7.68
C SER A 7 -11.43 13.53 -7.09
N TYR A 8 -11.06 12.27 -6.87
CA TYR A 8 -9.69 11.89 -6.53
C TYR A 8 -8.81 11.98 -7.78
N PRO A 9 -7.51 12.33 -7.63
CA PRO A 9 -6.61 12.35 -8.76
C PRO A 9 -6.46 10.95 -9.37
N GLN A 10 -6.21 10.89 -10.67
CA GLN A 10 -5.82 9.64 -11.32
C GLN A 10 -4.40 9.27 -10.88
N THR A 11 -4.24 8.10 -10.26
CA THR A 11 -2.92 7.60 -9.85
C THR A 11 -2.26 6.83 -11.00
N LEU A 12 -1.04 7.22 -11.34
CA LEU A 12 -0.15 6.53 -12.26
C LEU A 12 1.11 6.09 -11.53
N TRP A 13 1.29 4.78 -11.40
CA TRP A 13 2.54 4.21 -10.90
C TRP A 13 3.51 4.03 -12.05
N LEU A 14 4.72 4.58 -11.90
CA LEU A 14 5.79 4.35 -12.86
C LEU A 14 6.25 2.88 -12.81
N ALA A 15 6.87 2.43 -13.89
CA ALA A 15 7.59 1.17 -13.86
C ALA A 15 8.92 1.36 -13.12
N GLU A 16 9.41 0.30 -12.47
CA GLU A 16 10.73 0.31 -11.82
C GLU A 16 11.84 0.67 -12.82
N GLY A 17 12.77 1.50 -12.40
CA GLY A 17 13.86 2.03 -13.20
C GLY A 17 13.46 3.09 -14.23
N THR A 18 12.20 3.53 -14.25
CA THR A 18 11.71 4.51 -15.25
C THR A 18 11.43 5.90 -14.67
N ALA A 19 11.77 6.12 -13.40
CA ALA A 19 11.61 7.43 -12.77
C ALA A 19 12.46 8.50 -13.49
N PRO A 20 11.87 9.66 -13.87
CA PRO A 20 12.64 10.76 -14.42
C PRO A 20 13.58 11.37 -13.36
N GLU A 21 14.60 12.10 -13.80
CA GLU A 21 15.65 12.63 -12.92
C GLU A 21 15.11 13.50 -11.76
N ASP A 22 14.07 14.30 -12.02
CA ASP A 22 13.41 15.15 -11.02
C ASP A 22 12.65 14.36 -9.96
N LEU A 23 12.34 13.09 -10.24
CA LEU A 23 11.58 12.21 -9.35
C LEU A 23 12.44 11.13 -8.70
N HIS A 24 13.70 10.95 -9.11
CA HIS A 24 14.55 9.83 -8.67
C HIS A 24 14.66 9.72 -7.13
N ASN A 25 14.72 10.86 -6.44
CA ASN A 25 14.82 10.94 -4.98
C ASN A 25 13.51 11.36 -4.29
N GLU A 26 12.40 11.34 -5.02
CA GLU A 26 11.14 11.91 -4.58
C GLU A 26 10.03 10.86 -4.69
N ALA A 27 9.04 10.93 -3.81
CA ALA A 27 8.02 9.89 -3.70
C ALA A 27 6.97 9.97 -4.81
N ALA A 28 6.59 11.19 -5.18
CA ALA A 28 5.51 11.44 -6.12
C ALA A 28 5.55 12.86 -6.69
N ARG A 29 4.88 13.04 -7.84
CA ARG A 29 4.60 14.33 -8.46
C ARG A 29 3.13 14.43 -8.78
N TYR A 30 2.53 15.56 -8.47
CA TYR A 30 1.13 15.84 -8.80
C TYR A 30 1.02 16.93 -9.87
N ASP A 31 0.29 16.63 -10.95
CA ASP A 31 -0.10 17.59 -11.97
C ASP A 31 -1.53 18.07 -11.70
N ALA A 32 -1.65 19.29 -11.20
CA ALA A 32 -2.94 19.90 -10.87
C ALA A 32 -3.79 20.25 -12.10
N ARG A 33 -3.18 20.36 -13.29
CA ARG A 33 -3.89 20.68 -14.53
C ARG A 33 -4.70 19.49 -15.02
N ASP A 34 -4.07 18.31 -15.01
CA ASP A 34 -4.66 17.07 -15.52
C ASP A 34 -5.24 16.18 -14.39
N ASP A 35 -5.08 16.60 -13.13
CA ASP A 35 -5.45 15.87 -11.92
C ASP A 35 -4.81 14.48 -11.83
N VAL A 36 -3.51 14.42 -12.13
CA VAL A 36 -2.73 13.17 -12.20
C VAL A 36 -1.67 13.12 -11.11
N LEU A 37 -1.67 12.06 -10.31
CA LEU A 37 -0.64 11.73 -9.33
C LEU A 37 0.29 10.67 -9.91
N THR A 38 1.55 11.03 -10.18
CA THR A 38 2.59 10.08 -10.59
C THR A 38 3.38 9.60 -9.37
N VAL A 39 3.41 8.29 -9.13
CA VAL A 39 4.10 7.67 -7.98
C VAL A 39 5.38 6.97 -8.44
N ASN A 40 6.46 7.19 -7.70
CA ASN A 40 7.77 6.59 -7.95
C ASN A 40 7.96 5.33 -7.09
N PRO A 41 8.00 4.11 -7.68
CA PRO A 41 8.29 2.90 -6.93
C PRO A 41 9.75 2.79 -6.48
N ASP A 42 10.68 3.53 -7.11
CA ASP A 42 12.11 3.51 -6.79
C ASP A 42 12.50 4.43 -5.63
N PHE A 43 11.53 5.15 -5.07
CA PHE A 43 11.79 6.05 -3.95
C PHE A 43 12.47 5.28 -2.80
N PRO A 44 13.65 5.72 -2.31
CA PRO A 44 14.48 4.90 -1.41
C PRO A 44 13.75 4.42 -0.15
N ILE A 45 12.87 5.24 0.41
CA ILE A 45 12.12 4.88 1.61
C ILE A 45 11.07 3.79 1.31
N TYR A 46 10.41 3.86 0.15
CA TYR A 46 9.46 2.83 -0.27
C TYR A 46 10.18 1.47 -0.40
N ARG A 47 11.32 1.46 -1.11
CA ARG A 47 12.13 0.24 -1.30
C ARG A 47 12.64 -0.32 0.02
N ALA A 48 13.21 0.50 0.88
CA ALA A 48 13.71 0.06 2.17
C ALA A 48 12.61 -0.55 3.04
N LEU A 49 11.40 0.04 3.04
CA LEU A 49 10.27 -0.51 3.78
C LEU A 49 9.76 -1.82 3.16
N LEU A 50 9.69 -1.91 1.83
CA LEU A 50 9.31 -3.14 1.13
C LEU A 50 10.30 -4.27 1.44
N GLU A 51 11.59 -4.02 1.26
CA GLU A 51 12.68 -4.97 1.56
C GLU A 51 12.60 -5.46 3.00
N GLN A 52 12.47 -4.54 3.97
CA GLN A 52 12.36 -4.89 5.38
C GLN A 52 11.14 -5.80 5.65
N GLN A 53 9.98 -5.51 5.04
CA GLN A 53 8.78 -6.31 5.25
C GLN A 53 8.86 -7.68 4.56
N LEU A 54 9.49 -7.77 3.39
CA LEU A 54 9.74 -9.03 2.71
C LEU A 54 10.70 -9.91 3.52
N ASP A 55 11.75 -9.34 4.11
CA ASP A 55 12.68 -10.05 4.97
C ASP A 55 11.98 -10.60 6.23
N GLU A 56 11.12 -9.80 6.87
CA GLU A 56 10.31 -10.20 8.04
C GLU A 56 9.36 -11.37 7.74
N HIS A 57 9.00 -11.58 6.47
CA HIS A 57 8.06 -12.61 6.01
C HIS A 57 8.68 -13.61 5.00
N SER A 58 10.00 -13.74 4.99
CA SER A 58 10.75 -14.56 4.03
C SER A 58 10.39 -16.06 4.03
N SER A 59 9.75 -16.56 5.10
CA SER A 59 9.23 -17.93 5.19
C SER A 59 7.98 -18.20 4.37
N ASP A 60 7.27 -17.15 3.95
CA ASP A 60 5.93 -17.25 3.36
C ASP A 60 5.92 -16.72 1.91
N PRO A 61 5.97 -17.60 0.89
CA PRO A 61 6.07 -17.17 -0.51
C PRO A 61 4.86 -16.36 -1.01
N GLU A 62 3.69 -16.54 -0.37
CA GLU A 62 2.48 -15.77 -0.67
C GLU A 62 2.48 -14.36 -0.04
N ALA A 63 3.31 -14.14 0.99
CA ALA A 63 3.36 -12.85 1.69
C ALA A 63 3.88 -11.74 0.79
N ALA A 64 4.79 -12.03 -0.13
CA ALA A 64 5.42 -11.03 -0.99
C ALA A 64 4.40 -10.24 -1.83
N ALA A 65 3.44 -10.95 -2.46
CA ALA A 65 2.39 -10.31 -3.26
C ALA A 65 1.45 -9.46 -2.38
N ILE A 66 1.08 -9.97 -1.20
CA ILE A 66 0.18 -9.27 -0.26
C ILE A 66 0.85 -8.01 0.28
N ILE A 67 2.12 -8.11 0.71
CA ILE A 67 2.90 -6.99 1.25
C ILE A 67 3.05 -5.91 0.18
N THR A 68 3.45 -6.29 -1.03
CA THR A 68 3.64 -5.35 -2.14
C THR A 68 2.35 -4.59 -2.45
N GLU A 69 1.24 -5.31 -2.59
CA GLU A 69 -0.06 -4.70 -2.88
C GLU A 69 -0.53 -3.78 -1.74
N LYS A 70 -0.38 -4.20 -0.49
CA LYS A 70 -0.81 -3.42 0.67
C LYS A 70 0.03 -2.16 0.87
N LEU A 71 1.34 -2.28 0.69
CA LEU A 71 2.23 -1.14 0.78
C LEU A 71 1.93 -0.13 -0.32
N ARG A 72 1.69 -0.61 -1.55
CA ARG A 72 1.27 0.21 -2.69
C ARG A 72 -0.03 0.97 -2.40
N GLN A 73 -1.08 0.26 -1.95
CA GLN A 73 -2.37 0.87 -1.59
C GLN A 73 -2.25 1.92 -0.50
N TRP A 74 -1.46 1.65 0.54
CA TRP A 74 -1.25 2.61 1.62
C TRP A 74 -0.52 3.86 1.13
N TRP A 75 0.51 3.69 0.31
CA TRP A 75 1.28 4.78 -0.25
C TRP A 75 0.41 5.71 -1.10
N GLU A 76 -0.43 5.11 -1.95
CA GLU A 76 -1.40 5.82 -2.76
C GLU A 76 -2.41 6.60 -1.90
N LEU A 77 -2.97 5.94 -0.86
CA LEU A 77 -3.93 6.57 0.03
C LEU A 77 -3.35 7.83 0.71
N VAL A 78 -2.14 7.73 1.27
CA VAL A 78 -1.50 8.86 1.96
C VAL A 78 -1.31 10.05 1.02
N LEU A 79 -0.82 9.81 -0.20
CA LEU A 79 -0.59 10.86 -1.18
C LEU A 79 -1.90 11.48 -1.68
N VAL A 80 -2.91 10.65 -1.95
CA VAL A 80 -4.24 11.11 -2.38
C VAL A 80 -4.90 11.96 -1.28
N GLU A 81 -4.84 11.53 -0.01
CA GLU A 81 -5.35 12.30 1.11
C GLU A 81 -4.62 13.64 1.27
N CYS A 82 -3.30 13.66 1.11
CA CYS A 82 -2.52 14.89 1.13
C CYS A 82 -2.97 15.87 0.04
N ILE A 83 -3.23 15.37 -1.18
CA ILE A 83 -3.74 16.18 -2.29
C ILE A 83 -5.17 16.67 -2.02
N ASP A 84 -6.06 15.82 -1.50
CA ASP A 84 -7.44 16.21 -1.16
C ASP A 84 -7.46 17.32 -0.09
N ILE A 85 -6.66 17.17 0.97
CA ILE A 85 -6.49 18.19 2.00
C ILE A 85 -5.94 19.48 1.38
N ALA A 86 -4.93 19.40 0.51
CA ALA A 86 -4.39 20.56 -0.18
C ALA A 86 -5.44 21.25 -1.06
N LYS A 87 -6.24 20.51 -1.84
CA LYS A 87 -7.34 21.03 -2.67
C LYS A 87 -8.37 21.78 -1.82
N ARG A 88 -8.75 21.23 -0.66
CA ARG A 88 -9.73 21.86 0.25
C ARG A 88 -9.22 23.14 0.92
N LEU A 89 -7.92 23.20 1.18
CA LEU A 89 -7.28 24.33 1.88
C LEU A 89 -6.79 25.44 0.94
N SER A 90 -6.72 25.18 -0.36
CA SER A 90 -6.15 26.14 -1.32
C SER A 90 -7.19 27.14 -1.78
N ALA A 91 -6.87 28.43 -1.66
CA ALA A 91 -7.70 29.50 -2.21
C ALA A 91 -7.36 29.84 -3.67
N SER A 92 -6.19 29.39 -4.16
CA SER A 92 -5.75 29.63 -5.54
C SER A 92 -4.95 28.44 -6.12
N PRO A 93 -4.82 28.34 -7.46
CA PRO A 93 -3.98 27.34 -8.10
C PRO A 93 -2.51 27.39 -7.67
N GLU A 94 -1.97 28.58 -7.43
CA GLU A 94 -0.60 28.76 -6.95
C GLU A 94 -0.43 28.24 -5.52
N GLU A 95 -1.46 28.41 -4.68
CA GLU A 95 -1.46 27.83 -3.34
C GLU A 95 -1.52 26.31 -3.39
N LEU A 96 -2.36 25.75 -4.26
CA LEU A 96 -2.41 24.32 -4.49
C LEU A 96 -1.04 23.79 -4.91
N ALA A 97 -0.41 24.38 -5.93
CA ALA A 97 0.90 23.98 -6.41
C ALA A 97 1.99 24.03 -5.32
N ARG A 98 1.93 25.02 -4.41
CA ARG A 98 2.83 25.06 -3.25
C ARG A 98 2.57 23.92 -2.26
N ARG A 99 1.31 23.62 -1.97
CA ARG A 99 0.89 22.58 -1.02
C ARG A 99 1.06 21.16 -1.56
N THR A 100 1.06 20.98 -2.88
CA THR A 100 1.30 19.71 -3.57
C THR A 100 2.66 19.66 -4.25
N SER A 101 3.60 20.49 -3.80
CA SER A 101 4.96 20.44 -4.31
C SER A 101 5.56 19.04 -4.08
N ILE A 102 6.48 18.64 -4.96
CA ILE A 102 7.15 17.34 -4.90
C ILE A 102 7.74 17.11 -3.49
N HIS A 103 8.44 18.10 -2.93
CA HIS A 103 8.99 17.99 -1.58
C HIS A 103 7.93 17.84 -0.49
N THR A 104 6.75 18.48 -0.63
CA THR A 104 5.66 18.32 0.33
C THR A 104 5.09 16.91 0.30
N LEU A 105 4.87 16.36 -0.90
CA LEU A 105 4.40 14.98 -1.07
C LEU A 105 5.42 13.97 -0.56
N THR A 106 6.70 14.17 -0.83
CA THR A 106 7.78 13.34 -0.28
C THR A 106 7.85 13.44 1.25
N ALA A 107 7.74 14.64 1.82
CA ALA A 107 7.75 14.82 3.26
C ALA A 107 6.57 14.11 3.95
N ALA A 108 5.40 14.07 3.32
CA ALA A 108 4.23 13.34 3.81
C ALA A 108 4.47 11.83 3.98
N MET A 109 5.46 11.26 3.29
CA MET A 109 5.82 9.84 3.39
C MET A 109 6.76 9.51 4.55
N SER A 110 7.23 10.50 5.31
CA SER A 110 8.17 10.30 6.42
C SER A 110 7.65 9.45 7.60
N PRO A 111 6.36 9.48 8.01
CA PRO A 111 5.88 8.66 9.11
C PRO A 111 5.60 7.22 8.64
N LEU A 112 6.61 6.35 8.69
CA LEU A 112 6.52 4.93 8.28
C LEU A 112 6.05 3.97 9.38
N SER A 113 6.03 4.41 10.63
CA SER A 113 5.69 3.52 11.75
C SER A 113 4.26 2.95 11.73
N PRO A 114 3.21 3.67 11.25
CA PRO A 114 1.86 3.12 11.25
C PRO A 114 1.67 1.98 10.25
N ILE A 115 2.30 2.07 9.07
CA ILE A 115 2.16 1.05 8.02
C ILE A 115 2.87 -0.25 8.38
N ALA A 116 4.09 -0.16 8.94
CA ALA A 116 4.80 -1.36 9.41
C ALA A 116 4.00 -2.12 10.49
N GLN A 117 3.35 -1.40 11.41
CA GLN A 117 2.47 -2.02 12.41
C GLN A 117 1.21 -2.64 11.79
N HIS A 118 0.66 -2.02 10.75
CA HIS A 118 -0.51 -2.53 10.05
C HIS A 118 -0.19 -3.81 9.27
N LEU A 119 0.91 -3.83 8.51
CA LEU A 119 1.36 -4.99 7.74
C LEU A 119 1.63 -6.20 8.64
N ARG A 120 2.34 -6.02 9.76
CA ARG A 120 2.58 -7.07 10.76
C ARG A 120 1.31 -7.71 11.31
N ARG A 121 0.19 -7.01 11.33
CA ARG A 121 -1.11 -7.53 11.80
C ARG A 121 -1.93 -8.16 10.67
N GLU A 122 -1.98 -7.54 9.50
CA GLU A 122 -2.85 -7.99 8.41
C GLU A 122 -2.29 -9.18 7.64
N VAL A 123 -0.97 -9.23 7.40
CA VAL A 123 -0.35 -10.28 6.58
C VAL A 123 -0.61 -11.68 7.17
N PRO A 124 -0.37 -11.94 8.47
CA PRO A 124 -0.69 -13.25 9.06
C PRO A 124 -2.19 -13.60 9.02
N GLN A 125 -3.07 -12.59 9.12
CA GLN A 125 -4.52 -12.82 9.07
C GLN A 125 -5.01 -13.23 7.67
N GLN A 126 -4.40 -12.69 6.61
CA GLN A 126 -4.75 -13.05 5.24
C GLN A 126 -4.20 -14.42 4.86
N LEU A 127 -2.96 -14.73 5.26
CA LEU A 127 -2.37 -16.05 5.10
C LEU A 127 -3.18 -17.13 5.82
N GLY A 128 -3.61 -16.88 7.07
CA GLY A 128 -4.48 -17.79 7.83
C GLY A 128 -5.91 -17.92 7.30
N ARG A 129 -6.35 -17.08 6.34
CA ARG A 129 -7.62 -17.25 5.63
C ARG A 129 -7.49 -18.10 4.37
N GLY A 130 -6.29 -18.18 3.77
CA GLY A 130 -6.00 -19.02 2.60
C GLY A 130 -6.00 -20.53 2.88
N ASP A 131 -5.74 -20.93 4.13
CA ASP A 131 -5.57 -22.35 4.51
C ASP A 131 -6.88 -23.10 4.89
N ARG A 132 -8.06 -22.50 4.66
CA ARG A 132 -9.37 -23.12 4.97
C ARG A 132 -10.02 -23.89 3.82
N SER A 133 -9.22 -24.43 2.91
CA SER A 133 -9.66 -25.43 1.92
C SER A 133 -9.32 -26.89 2.31
N SER A 134 -8.62 -27.12 3.41
CA SER A 134 -8.41 -28.47 3.95
C SER A 134 -9.55 -28.84 4.88
N GLY A 135 -10.52 -29.57 4.34
CA GLY A 135 -11.63 -30.17 5.11
C GLY A 135 -11.12 -31.04 6.28
N PRO A 136 -11.98 -31.32 7.28
CA PRO A 136 -11.57 -32.07 8.45
C PRO A 136 -11.01 -33.44 8.04
N ALA A 137 -9.81 -33.75 8.52
CA ALA A 137 -9.15 -35.03 8.29
C ALA A 137 -10.12 -36.21 8.54
N PRO A 138 -10.14 -37.24 7.67
CA PRO A 138 -11.01 -38.39 7.87
C PRO A 138 -10.66 -39.04 9.21
N ARG A 139 -11.65 -39.13 10.09
CA ARG A 139 -11.51 -39.83 11.37
C ARG A 139 -11.13 -41.28 11.07
N PRO A 140 -10.11 -41.85 11.74
CA PRO A 140 -9.80 -43.26 11.59
C PRO A 140 -11.00 -44.11 12.01
N PRO A 141 -11.25 -45.25 11.35
CA PRO A 141 -12.37 -46.11 11.68
C PRO A 141 -12.27 -46.57 13.13
N ARG A 142 -13.35 -46.37 13.90
CA ARG A 142 -13.49 -46.94 15.24
C ARG A 142 -13.36 -48.45 15.13
N ARG A 143 -12.29 -48.98 15.72
CA ARG A 143 -12.05 -50.42 15.87
C ARG A 143 -13.14 -50.97 16.80
N THR A 144 -14.18 -51.58 16.23
CA THR A 144 -15.18 -52.32 16.99
C THR A 144 -14.51 -53.60 17.46
N ASP A 145 -14.13 -53.67 18.74
CA ASP A 145 -13.72 -54.93 19.37
C ASP A 145 -14.92 -55.87 19.37
N ARG A 146 -14.95 -56.77 18.39
CA ARG A 146 -15.81 -57.94 18.38
C ARG A 146 -15.13 -58.98 19.26
N ARG A 147 -15.41 -58.95 20.58
CA ARG A 147 -15.13 -60.09 21.45
C ARG A 147 -15.91 -61.29 20.90
N VAL A 148 -15.14 -62.25 20.41
CA VAL A 148 -15.58 -63.63 20.25
C VAL A 148 -15.26 -64.35 21.56
N VAL A 149 -16.14 -65.29 21.89
CA VAL A 149 -16.19 -66.19 23.06
C VAL A 149 -16.92 -65.62 24.27
#